data_AF-A0A1A8LRE3-F1
#
_entry.id   AF-A0A1A8LRE3-F1
#
_cell.length_a   1.000
_cell.length_b   1.000
_cell.length_c   1.000
_cell.angle_alpha   90.00
_cell.angle_beta   90.00
_cell.angle_gamma   90.00
#
_symmetry.space_group_name_H-M   'P 1'
#
loop_
_entity.id
_entity.type
_entity.pdbx_description
1 polymer ?
#
loop_
_entity_poly.entity_id
_entity_poly.type
_entity_poly.pdbx_seq_one_letter_code
_entity_poly.pdbx_strand_id
1 'polypeptide(L)' 'ALADLVQSHLKSNEPCSRQLTLRCPLCTNPTCGETKAFFSSQKL' A
#
# COMPACT_ATOMS: atom_id res chain seq x y z
N ALA A 1 -4.76 -12.93 15.36
CA ALA A 1 -3.92 -11.81 14.90
C ALA A 1 -3.81 -11.77 13.37
N LEU A 2 -3.12 -12.73 12.73
CA LEU A 2 -2.95 -12.70 11.26
C LEU A 2 -4.28 -12.79 10.51
N ALA A 3 -5.17 -13.71 10.92
CA ALA A 3 -6.49 -13.88 10.32
C ALA A 3 -7.36 -12.61 10.45
N ASP A 4 -7.29 -11.93 11.60
CA ASP A 4 -8.05 -10.70 11.86
C ASP A 4 -7.58 -9.57 10.94
N LEU A 5 -6.26 -9.41 10.76
CA LEU A 5 -5.67 -8.41 9.87
C LEU A 5 -6.15 -8.63 8.43
N VAL A 6 -6.07 -9.86 7.93
CA VAL A 6 -6.52 -10.20 6.57
C VAL A 6 -8.03 -9.97 6.43
N GLN A 7 -8.83 -10.36 7.43
CA GLN A 7 -10.28 -10.12 7.40
C GLN A 7 -10.61 -8.63 7.33
N SER A 8 -9.96 -7.80 8.15
CA SER A 8 -10.15 -6.34 8.14
C SER A 8 -9.74 -5.71 6.80
N HIS A 9 -8.63 -6.14 6.21
CA HIS A 9 -8.16 -5.66 4.91
C HIS A 9 -9.12 -6.02 3.76
N LEU A 10 -9.59 -7.27 3.73
CA LEU A 10 -10.58 -7.69 2.71
C LEU A 10 -11.90 -6.92 2.84
N LYS A 11 -12.32 -6.60 4.08
CA LYS A 11 -13.53 -5.79 4.32
C LYS A 11 -13.37 -4.32 3.96
N SER A 12 -12.18 -3.73 4.13
CA SER A 12 -11.95 -2.31 3.82
C SER A 12 -11.90 -2.03 2.32
N ASN A 13 -11.62 -3.06 1.51
CA ASN A 13 -11.47 -2.94 0.06
C ASN A 13 -10.45 -1.86 -0.34
N GLU A 14 -9.38 -1.72 0.46
CA GLU A 14 -8.28 -0.80 0.19
C GLU A 14 -7.04 -1.61 -0.18
N PRO A 15 -6.37 -1.34 -1.32
CA PRO A 15 -5.28 -2.18 -1.79
C PRO A 15 -3.98 -1.95 -1.00
N CYS A 16 -3.87 -0.83 -0.30
CA CYS A 16 -2.76 -0.52 0.60
C CYS A 16 -3.15 0.57 1.61
N SER A 17 -2.33 0.75 2.64
CA SER A 17 -2.55 1.81 3.62
C SER A 17 -2.28 3.20 3.04
N ARG A 18 -2.90 4.22 3.65
CA ARG A 18 -2.66 5.63 3.30
C ARG A 18 -1.18 6.01 3.39
N GLN A 19 -0.44 5.45 4.35
CA GLN A 19 0.97 5.73 4.57
C GLN A 19 1.85 5.25 3.40
N LEU A 20 1.51 4.14 2.73
CA LEU A 20 2.28 3.65 1.58
C LEU A 20 2.23 4.63 0.39
N THR A 21 1.20 5.48 0.33
CA THR A 21 1.09 6.52 -0.70
C THR A 21 2.07 7.68 -0.51
N LEU A 22 2.72 7.76 0.66
CA LEU A 22 3.75 8.73 1.00
C LEU A 22 5.14 8.11 0.82
N ARG A 23 6.07 8.89 0.25
CA ARG A 23 7.49 8.52 0.21
C ARG A 23 8.27 9.26 1.29
N CYS A 24 9.40 8.70 1.70
CA CYS A 24 10.33 9.41 2.57
C CYS A 24 10.78 10.73 1.90
N PRO A 25 10.92 11.84 2.64
CA PRO A 25 11.22 13.16 2.07
C PRO A 25 12.48 13.22 1.19
N LEU A 26 13.46 12.38 1.47
CA LEU A 26 14.74 12.31 0.75
C LEU A 26 14.96 10.96 0.06
N CYS A 27 13.87 10.30 -0.38
CA CYS A 27 13.96 8.99 -1.01
C CYS A 27 14.62 9.07 -2.39
N THR A 28 15.81 8.48 -2.55
CA THR A 28 16.55 8.41 -3.83
C THR A 28 16.33 7.10 -4.59
N ASN A 29 15.69 6.10 -3.97
CA ASN A 29 15.44 4.82 -4.61
C ASN A 29 14.21 4.91 -5.56
N PRO A 30 14.36 4.71 -6.87
CA PRO A 30 13.25 4.79 -7.82
C PRO A 30 12.18 3.71 -7.59
N THR A 31 12.56 2.51 -7.14
CA THR A 31 11.65 1.37 -7.00
C THR A 31 10.59 1.58 -5.92
N CYS A 32 10.85 2.46 -4.94
CA CYS A 32 9.85 2.87 -3.95
C CYS A 32 8.66 3.59 -4.60
N GLY A 33 8.93 4.41 -5.63
CA GLY A 33 7.87 5.10 -6.38
C GLY A 33 7.05 4.15 -7.24
N GLU A 34 7.72 3.21 -7.91
CA GLU A 34 7.09 2.18 -8.73
C GLU A 34 6.21 1.26 -7.90
N THR A 35 6.72 0.81 -6.75
CA THR A 35 5.98 -0.08 -5.83
C THR A 35 4.73 0.62 -5.28
N LYS A 36 4.87 1.88 -4.86
CA LYS A 36 3.72 2.71 -4.46
C LYS A 36 2.67 2.73 -5.57
N ALA A 37 3.08 3.08 -6.79
CA ALA A 37 2.18 3.20 -7.92
C ALA A 37 1.44 1.88 -8.17
N PHE A 38 2.18 0.77 -8.20
CA PHE A 38 1.67 -0.58 -8.41
C PHE A 38 0.54 -0.94 -7.46
N PHE A 39 0.71 -0.78 -6.15
CA PHE A 39 -0.34 -1.12 -5.18
C PHE A 39 -1.50 -0.14 -5.21
N SER A 40 -1.24 1.16 -5.40
CA SER A 40 -2.30 2.17 -5.44
C SER A 40 -3.22 2.08 -6.67
N SER A 41 -2.76 1.45 -7.75
CA SER A 41 -3.49 1.32 -9.01
C SER A 41 -4.16 -0.05 -9.22
N GLN A 42 -4.16 -0.93 -8.20
CA GLN A 42 -4.81 -2.23 -8.33
C GLN A 42 -6.32 -2.07 -8.52
N LYS A 43 -6.89 -2.89 -9.41
CA LYS A 43 -8.34 -3.04 -9.52
C LYS A 43 -8.82 -3.97 -8.39
N LEU A 44 -9.86 -3.54 -7.69
CA LEU A 44 -10.54 -4.31 -6.65
C LEU A 44 -11.76 -5.02 -7.24
#